data_AF-A0AAV4D9T4-F1
#
_entry.id   AF-A0AAV4D9T4-F1
#
_cell.length_a   1.000
_cell.length_b   1.000
_cell.length_c   1.000
_cell.angle_alpha   90.00
_cell.angle_beta   90.00
_cell.angle_gamma   90.00
#
_symmetry.space_group_name_H-M   'P 1'
#
loop_
_entity.id
_entity.type
_entity.pdbx_description
1 polymer ?
#
loop_
_entity_poly.entity_id
_entity_poly.type
_entity_poly.pdbx_seq_one_letter_code
_entity_poly.pdbx_strand_id
1 'polypeptide(L)'
;MATMEEIVKKADLLGYRGEKREEYLKQEFKLLEERKKKKEEAERQEKKEEAERQEKKEEAERQERKEEADRKERLELEKMKLDAELKLLQAKIEAGIIKDEPDGSGARCCCSWSSVATLLSS
;
A
#
# COMPACT_ATOMS: atom_id res chain seq x y z
N MET A 1 29.16 22.43 15.95
CA MET A 1 28.69 22.94 17.26
C MET A 1 29.92 23.50 17.93
N ALA A 2 29.84 24.70 18.52
CA ALA A 2 30.99 25.24 19.25
C ALA A 2 31.38 24.24 20.35
N THR A 3 32.66 23.92 20.48
CA THR A 3 33.20 23.04 21.50
C THR A 3 33.59 23.85 22.74
N MET A 4 33.78 23.15 23.87
CA MET A 4 34.26 23.75 25.12
C MET A 4 35.54 24.58 24.90
N GLU A 5 36.45 24.07 24.06
CA GLU A 5 37.71 24.73 23.73
C GLU A 5 37.51 26.00 22.88
N GLU A 6 36.55 26.00 21.95
CA GLU A 6 36.25 27.17 21.13
C GLU A 6 35.64 28.30 21.97
N ILE A 7 34.82 27.97 22.97
CA ILE A 7 34.24 28.94 23.90
C ILE A 7 35.36 29.58 24.76
N VAL A 8 36.29 28.77 25.26
CA VAL A 8 37.44 29.27 26.03
C VAL A 8 38.34 30.17 25.17
N LYS A 9 38.70 29.73 23.95
CA LYS A 9 39.48 30.54 23.01
C LYS A 9 38.78 31.85 22.67
N LYS A 10 37.45 31.82 22.51
CA LYS A 10 36.66 33.03 22.23
C LYS A 10 36.66 33.99 23.43
N ALA A 11 36.61 33.49 24.66
CA ALA A 11 36.73 34.31 25.86
C ALA A 11 38.09 35.02 25.92
N ASP A 12 39.16 34.30 25.57
CA ASP A 12 40.53 34.81 25.58
C ASP A 12 40.75 35.84 24.44
N LEU A 13 40.19 35.61 23.25
CA LEU A 13 40.21 36.54 22.11
C LEU A 13 39.45 37.84 22.38
N LEU A 14 38.35 37.77 23.14
CA LEU A 14 37.58 38.95 23.57
C LEU A 14 38.25 39.71 24.71
N GLY A 15 39.38 39.21 25.23
CA GLY A 15 40.14 39.84 26.30
C GLY A 15 39.46 39.75 27.67
N TYR A 16 38.47 38.87 27.85
CA TYR A 16 37.84 38.68 29.16
C TYR A 16 38.83 38.05 30.14
N ARG A 17 38.96 38.65 31.33
CA ARG A 17 39.80 38.16 32.43
C ARG A 17 39.05 38.22 33.76
N GLY A 18 39.51 37.44 34.73
CA GLY A 18 38.92 37.38 36.08
C GLY A 18 37.44 37.01 36.04
N GLU A 19 36.63 37.70 36.85
CA GLU A 19 35.20 37.43 37.02
C GLU A 19 34.41 37.52 35.71
N LYS A 20 34.75 38.46 34.81
CA LYS A 20 34.09 38.60 33.50
C LYS A 20 34.30 37.38 32.61
N ARG A 21 35.47 36.74 32.71
CA ARG A 21 35.77 35.50 31.97
C ARG A 21 34.92 34.35 32.51
N GLU A 22 34.82 34.22 33.83
CA GLU A 22 34.01 33.17 34.45
C GLU A 22 32.53 33.33 34.11
N GLU A 23 32.00 34.54 34.16
CA GLU A 23 30.60 34.82 33.85
C GLU A 23 30.27 34.51 32.38
N TYR A 24 31.14 34.94 31.46
CA TYR A 24 31.03 34.62 30.04
C TYR A 24 31.03 33.10 29.80
N LEU A 25 32.00 32.39 30.39
CA LEU A 25 32.11 30.94 30.25
C LEU A 25 30.87 30.23 30.81
N LYS A 26 30.38 30.61 31.99
CA LYS A 26 29.16 30.03 32.59
C LYS A 26 27.94 30.21 31.68
N GLN A 27 27.76 31.39 31.09
CA GLN A 27 26.66 31.65 30.18
C GLN A 27 26.75 30.80 28.90
N GLU A 28 27.92 30.79 28.24
CA GLU A 28 28.12 30.01 27.02
C GLU A 28 27.99 28.49 27.27
N PHE A 29 28.47 28.00 28.42
CA PHE A 29 28.26 26.60 28.80
C PHE A 29 26.80 26.26 29.00
N LYS A 30 26.04 27.13 29.67
CA LYS A 30 24.60 26.94 29.84
C LYS A 30 23.89 26.88 28.47
N LEU A 31 24.23 27.80 27.57
CA LEU A 31 23.67 27.81 26.21
C LEU A 31 24.06 26.57 25.41
N LEU A 32 25.28 26.07 25.59
CA LEU A 32 25.75 24.84 24.96
C LEU A 32 24.98 23.61 25.45
N GLU A 33 24.78 23.49 26.77
CA GLU A 33 23.97 22.43 27.37
C GLU A 33 22.52 22.49 26.91
N GLU A 34 21.89 23.67 26.89
CA GLU A 34 20.52 23.85 26.40
C GLU A 34 20.39 23.45 24.92
N ARG A 35 21.36 23.83 24.07
CA ARG A 35 21.38 23.42 22.67
C ARG A 35 21.55 21.92 22.52
N LYS A 36 22.39 21.28 23.35
CA LYS A 36 22.57 19.83 23.34
C LYS A 36 21.28 19.10 23.73
N LYS A 37 20.61 19.55 24.81
CA LYS A 37 19.32 19.00 25.24
C LYS A 37 18.25 19.11 24.15
N LYS A 38 18.13 20.27 23.51
CA LYS A 38 17.18 20.45 22.38
C LYS A 38 17.47 19.53 21.21
N LYS A 39 18.75 19.28 20.90
CA LYS A 39 19.14 18.32 19.85
C LYS A 39 18.81 16.88 20.23
N GLU A 40 19.14 16.47 21.45
CA GLU A 40 18.81 15.12 21.92
C GLU A 40 17.30 14.89 21.96
N GLU A 41 16.52 15.91 22.34
CA GLU A 41 15.06 15.84 22.32
C GLU A 41 14.51 15.74 20.88
N ALA A 42 15.04 16.55 19.95
CA ALA A 42 14.66 16.49 18.54
C ALA A 42 15.00 15.12 17.92
N GLU A 43 16.20 14.59 18.16
CA GLU A 43 16.61 13.27 17.67
C GLU A 43 15.74 12.16 18.27
N ARG A 44 15.36 12.29 19.54
CA ARG A 44 14.45 11.34 20.19
C ARG A 44 13.04 11.41 19.60
N GLN A 45 12.56 12.59 19.24
CA GLN A 45 11.27 12.75 18.56
C GLN A 45 11.32 12.18 17.15
N GLU A 46 12.36 12.45 16.36
CA GLU A 46 12.54 11.86 15.03
C GLU A 46 12.53 10.33 15.08
N LYS A 47 13.27 9.72 16.01
CA LYS A 47 13.26 8.25 16.17
C LYS A 47 11.89 7.70 16.54
N LYS A 48 11.10 8.43 17.33
CA LYS A 48 9.73 8.02 17.66
C LYS A 48 8.82 8.11 16.44
N GLU A 49 8.88 9.21 15.69
CA GLU A 49 8.09 9.37 14.46
C GLU A 49 8.47 8.34 13.40
N GLU A 50 9.76 8.01 13.27
CA GLU A 50 10.22 6.99 12.35
C GLU A 50 9.68 5.60 12.74
N ALA A 51 9.76 5.24 14.03
CA ALA A 51 9.20 3.99 14.53
C ALA A 51 7.68 3.91 14.31
N GLU A 52 6.92 4.98 14.59
CA GLU A 52 5.48 5.01 14.36
C GLU A 52 5.13 4.88 12.87
N ARG A 53 5.91 5.52 11.98
CA ARG A 53 5.72 5.36 10.53
C ARG A 53 6.02 3.95 10.06
N GLN A 54 7.03 3.30 10.61
CA GLN A 54 7.35 1.91 10.27
C GLN A 54 6.25 0.97 10.75
N GLU A 55 5.75 1.14 11.98
CA GLU A 55 4.65 0.34 12.51
C GLU A 55 3.39 0.45 11.65
N LYS A 56 3.01 1.66 11.23
CA LYS A 56 1.87 1.86 10.31
C LYS A 56 2.07 1.18 8.96
N LYS A 57 3.29 1.18 8.43
CA LYS A 57 3.60 0.47 7.17
C LYS A 57 3.49 -1.04 7.33
N GLU A 58 4.04 -1.60 8.39
CA GLU A 58 3.94 -3.03 8.67
C GLU A 58 2.48 -3.46 8.92
N GLU A 59 1.69 -2.62 9.59
CA GLU A 59 0.27 -2.89 9.81
C GLU A 59 -0.50 -2.89 8.48
N ALA A 60 -0.28 -1.88 7.62
CA ALA A 60 -0.90 -1.83 6.30
C ALA A 60 -0.53 -3.05 5.45
N GLU A 61 0.75 -3.43 5.39
CA GLU A 61 1.19 -4.61 4.65
C GLU A 61 0.58 -5.90 5.21
N ARG A 62 0.46 -6.00 6.54
CA ARG A 62 -0.18 -7.15 7.19
C ARG A 62 -1.67 -7.22 6.84
N GLN A 63 -2.36 -6.09 6.75
CA GLN A 63 -3.76 -6.04 6.35
C GLN A 63 -3.93 -6.46 4.88
N GLU A 64 -3.11 -5.94 3.96
CA GLU A 64 -3.16 -6.33 2.55
C GLU A 64 -2.97 -7.84 2.36
N ARG A 65 -2.00 -8.44 3.06
CA ARG A 65 -1.78 -9.89 3.01
C ARG A 65 -2.96 -10.70 3.52
N LYS A 66 -3.67 -10.21 4.55
CA LYS A 66 -4.89 -10.86 5.05
C LYS A 66 -6.01 -10.76 4.03
N GLU A 67 -6.24 -9.58 3.46
CA GLU A 67 -7.27 -9.38 2.44
C GLU A 67 -6.99 -10.23 1.19
N GLU A 68 -5.73 -10.37 0.78
CA GLU A 68 -5.34 -11.24 -0.33
C GLU A 68 -5.62 -12.71 -0.02
N ALA A 69 -5.27 -13.19 1.18
CA ALA A 69 -5.54 -14.56 1.62
C ALA A 69 -7.04 -14.85 1.66
N ASP A 70 -7.83 -13.95 2.24
CA ASP A 70 -9.30 -14.07 2.32
C ASP A 70 -9.91 -14.08 0.91
N ARG A 71 -9.41 -13.23 0.01
CA ARG A 71 -9.88 -13.19 -1.39
C ARG A 71 -9.55 -14.50 -2.11
N LYS A 72 -8.36 -15.04 -1.90
CA LYS A 72 -7.93 -16.30 -2.51
C LYS A 72 -8.79 -17.47 -2.01
N GLU A 73 -9.06 -17.54 -0.71
CA GLU A 73 -9.93 -18.57 -0.12
C GLU A 73 -11.34 -18.52 -0.73
N ARG A 74 -11.92 -17.32 -0.86
CA ARG A 74 -13.24 -17.15 -1.50
C ARG A 74 -13.24 -17.64 -2.94
N LEU A 75 -12.21 -17.31 -3.72
CA LEU A 75 -12.09 -17.76 -5.11
C LEU A 75 -11.94 -19.28 -5.21
N GLU A 76 -11.17 -19.91 -4.30
CA GLU A 76 -11.05 -21.36 -4.25
C GLU A 76 -12.37 -22.03 -3.90
N LEU A 77 -13.13 -21.50 -2.94
CA LEU A 77 -14.46 -21.99 -2.59
C LEU A 77 -15.46 -21.84 -3.75
N GLU A 78 -15.45 -20.70 -4.44
CA GLU A 78 -16.32 -20.46 -5.60
C GLU A 78 -15.98 -21.43 -6.73
N LYS A 79 -14.69 -21.63 -7.00
CA LYS A 79 -14.22 -22.61 -7.98
C LYS A 79 -14.70 -24.03 -7.62
N MET A 80 -14.59 -24.43 -6.35
CA MET A 80 -15.08 -25.75 -5.91
C MET A 80 -16.60 -25.90 -6.08
N LYS A 81 -17.38 -24.84 -5.83
CA LYS A 81 -18.83 -24.85 -6.08
C LYS A 81 -19.15 -25.02 -7.55
N LEU A 82 -18.49 -24.25 -8.42
CA LEU A 82 -18.66 -24.36 -9.87
C LEU A 82 -18.26 -25.76 -10.38
N ASP A 83 -17.14 -26.32 -9.89
CA ASP A 83 -16.71 -27.68 -10.23
C ASP A 83 -17.75 -28.73 -9.79
N ALA A 84 -18.38 -28.55 -8.63
CA ALA A 84 -19.45 -29.42 -8.16
C ALA A 84 -20.72 -29.29 -9.00
N GLU A 85 -21.12 -28.08 -9.36
CA GLU A 85 -22.27 -27.82 -10.25
C GLU A 85 -22.06 -28.42 -11.64
N LEU A 86 -20.85 -28.26 -12.21
CA LEU A 86 -20.48 -28.87 -13.49
C LEU A 86 -20.57 -30.39 -13.43
N LYS A 87 -20.04 -31.02 -12.37
CA LYS A 87 -20.16 -32.48 -12.17
C LYS A 87 -21.62 -32.94 -12.06
N LEU A 88 -22.46 -32.17 -11.37
CA LEU A 88 -23.89 -32.48 -11.27
C LEU A 88 -24.60 -32.34 -12.62
N LEU A 89 -24.27 -31.32 -13.41
CA LEU A 89 -24.81 -31.17 -14.77
C LEU A 89 -24.37 -32.31 -15.68
N GLN A 90 -23.08 -32.67 -15.65
CA GLN A 90 -22.55 -33.79 -16.41
C GLN A 90 -23.22 -35.11 -16.04
N ALA A 91 -23.42 -35.37 -14.75
CA ALA A 91 -24.17 -36.55 -14.29
C ALA A 91 -25.65 -36.55 -14.76
N LYS A 92 -26.30 -35.39 -14.84
CA LYS A 92 -27.68 -35.27 -15.37
C LYS A 92 -27.75 -35.53 -16.88
N ILE A 93 -26.73 -35.11 -17.63
CA ILE A 93 -26.58 -35.39 -19.07
C ILE A 93 -26.39 -36.90 -19.27
N GLU A 94 -25.45 -37.51 -18.54
CA GLU A 94 -25.18 -38.96 -18.61
C GLU A 94 -26.40 -39.81 -18.21
N ALA A 95 -27.19 -39.35 -17.23
CA ALA A 95 -28.44 -39.98 -16.84
C ALA A 95 -29.58 -39.80 -17.86
N GLY A 96 -29.37 -39.05 -18.95
CA GLY A 96 -30.37 -38.77 -19.98
C GLY A 96 -31.52 -37.88 -19.51
N ILE A 97 -31.38 -37.21 -18.36
CA ILE A 97 -32.35 -36.25 -17.81
C ILE A 97 -32.29 -34.94 -18.60
N ILE A 98 -31.09 -34.56 -19.06
CA ILE A 98 -30.84 -33.45 -19.99
C ILE A 98 -30.35 -34.08 -21.29
N LYS A 99 -31.04 -33.86 -22.40
CA LYS A 99 -30.55 -34.27 -23.72
C LYS A 99 -29.60 -33.19 -24.23
N ASP A 100 -28.34 -33.55 -24.48
CA ASP A 100 -27.52 -32.84 -25.45
C ASP A 100 -28.20 -33.02 -26.82
N GLU A 101 -29.11 -32.13 -27.19
CA GLU A 101 -29.44 -31.96 -28.59
C GLU A 101 -28.30 -31.15 -29.20
N PRO A 102 -27.43 -31.73 -30.05
CA PRO A 102 -26.66 -30.90 -30.95
C PRO A 102 -27.67 -30.21 -31.86
N ASP A 103 -27.70 -28.87 -31.84
CA ASP A 103 -28.33 -28.04 -32.88
C ASP A 103 -27.67 -28.38 -34.23
N GLY A 104 -28.13 -29.49 -34.80
CA GLY A 104 -27.61 -30.19 -35.94
C GLY A 104 -28.76 -30.80 -36.72
N SER A 105 -29.90 -30.12 -36.76
CA SER A 105 -30.96 -30.40 -37.71
C SER A 105 -31.31 -29.10 -38.42
N GLY A 106 -30.96 -29.05 -39.70
CA GLY A 106 -31.28 -27.94 -40.58
C GLY A 106 -32.75 -27.59 -40.50
N ALA A 107 -33.03 -26.45 -39.87
CA ALA A 107 -34.24 -25.71 -40.13
C ALA A 107 -34.16 -25.29 -41.60
N ARG A 108 -34.82 -26.08 -42.46
CA ARG A 108 -35.22 -25.67 -43.80
C ARG A 108 -35.84 -24.28 -43.68
N CYS A 109 -35.05 -23.27 -43.98
CA CYS A 109 -35.56 -21.93 -44.22
C CYS A 109 -36.29 -21.99 -45.55
N CYS A 110 -37.59 -22.30 -45.50
CA CYS A 110 -38.53 -22.06 -46.58
C CYS A 110 -38.72 -20.54 -46.77
N CYS A 111 -37.66 -19.83 -47.14
CA CYS A 111 -37.78 -18.50 -47.71
C CYS A 111 -37.77 -18.67 -49.22
N SER A 112 -38.99 -18.81 -49.74
CA SER A 112 -39.34 -18.62 -51.14
C SER A 112 -38.55 -17.45 -51.73
N TRP A 113 -37.74 -17.74 -52.76
CA TRP A 113 -37.36 -16.75 -53.74
C TRP A 113 -38.62 -16.14 -54.34
N SER A 114 -39.00 -14.95 -53.89
CA SER A 114 -39.90 -14.06 -54.62
C SER A 114 -39.66 -12.63 -54.15
N SER A 115 -39.38 -11.78 -55.14
CA SER A 115 -39.32 -10.31 -55.06
C SER A 115 -37.95 -9.71 -54.70
N VAL A 116 -37.04 -9.87 -55.65
CA VAL A 116 -36.21 -8.76 -56.15
C VAL A 116 -37.11 -7.60 -56.57
N ALA A 117 -36.60 -6.37 -56.42
CA ALA A 117 -37.21 -5.05 -56.65
C ALA A 117 -37.96 -4.54 -55.41
N THR A 118 -37.50 -3.50 -54.71
CA THR A 118 -37.09 -2.20 -55.23
C THR A 118 -36.45 -1.45 -54.06
N LEU A 119 -35.26 -0.89 -54.23
CA LEU A 119 -34.77 0.32 -53.53
C LEU A 119 -33.30 0.55 -53.92
N LEU A 120 -33.10 0.92 -55.18
CA LEU A 120 -31.87 1.49 -55.68
C LEU A 120 -32.23 2.30 -56.92
N SER A 121 -32.60 3.56 -56.72
CA SER A 121 -32.18 4.73 -57.52
C SER A 121 -33.18 5.88 -57.35
N SER A 122 -32.60 7.04 -56.99
CA SER A 122 -33.11 8.42 -57.12
C SER A 122 -34.00 8.96 -56.01
#